data_AF-A0A963QFC2-F1
#
_entry.id   AF-A0A963QFC2-F1
#
_cell.length_a   1.000
_cell.length_b   1.000
_cell.length_c   1.000
_cell.angle_alpha   90.00
_cell.angle_beta   90.00
_cell.angle_gamma   90.00
#
_symmetry.space_group_name_H-M   'P 1'
#
loop_
_entity.id
_entity.type
_entity.pdbx_description
1 polymer ?
#
loop_
_entity_poly.entity_id
_entity_poly.type
_entity_poly.pdbx_seq_one_letter_code
_entity_poly.pdbx_strand_id
1 'polypeptide(L)'
;IVIMTDADVDGAHIRTLLLTFFHRQMPEIIRNGHLYIAQPPLYKVNKGRSEVYLKDAAALDRYLVDAGLQGRVLESAGGARGGEELRALVDHALRIRSLLGFVPRKYNPAMVEQMALSGVLDPALDGTNRQQALELAATRLEMGDDDASWSAHLGPDGAVRFERLWRGVTDVHPIEASFLTSAEARKLHRLASENAEVYARPCRLVRSGAEEAEPVDESEAGEDTPQRAPAGGDLITRPSELLDAVLAFGRKGLSIARYKGLGEMNAEQLWETTLDPDNRVLLQVKVEDADVTDEIFTRLMGDVVEPRRDFIQENALNVANLDV
;
A
#
# COMPACT_ATOMS: atom_id res chain seq x y z
N ILE A 1 6.66 34.37 7.19
CA ILE A 1 5.28 34.02 7.61
C ILE A 1 5.15 32.51 7.51
N VAL A 2 4.62 31.85 8.55
CA VAL A 2 4.35 30.41 8.54
C VAL A 2 2.85 30.21 8.69
N ILE A 3 2.23 29.50 7.76
CA ILE A 3 0.83 29.09 7.80
C ILE A 3 0.75 27.70 8.44
N MET A 4 -0.03 27.57 9.51
CA MET A 4 -0.34 26.29 10.15
C MET A 4 -1.86 26.10 10.09
N THR A 5 -2.29 24.94 9.61
CA THR A 5 -3.70 24.56 9.45
C THR A 5 -3.84 23.09 9.75
N ASP A 6 -5.04 22.66 10.12
CA ASP A 6 -5.37 21.24 10.32
C ASP A 6 -5.20 20.43 9.02
N ALA A 7 -5.06 19.12 9.19
CA ALA A 7 -4.88 18.16 8.10
C ALA A 7 -6.22 17.72 7.46
N ASP A 8 -7.33 18.29 7.91
CA ASP A 8 -8.67 18.01 7.42
C ASP A 8 -9.07 18.91 6.23
N VAL A 9 -10.30 18.71 5.75
CA VAL A 9 -10.86 19.42 4.59
C VAL A 9 -10.99 20.92 4.88
N ASP A 10 -11.38 21.30 6.09
CA ASP A 10 -11.57 22.70 6.48
C ASP A 10 -10.22 23.42 6.60
N GLY A 11 -9.21 22.77 7.18
CA GLY A 11 -7.83 23.26 7.21
C GLY A 11 -7.25 23.45 5.81
N ALA A 12 -7.51 22.51 4.88
CA ALA A 12 -7.11 22.64 3.48
C ALA A 12 -7.81 23.82 2.78
N HIS A 13 -9.08 24.07 3.08
CA HIS A 13 -9.84 25.20 2.54
C HIS A 13 -9.28 26.55 3.03
N ILE A 14 -9.06 26.70 4.34
CA ILE A 14 -8.48 27.93 4.92
C ILE A 14 -7.08 28.18 4.36
N ARG A 15 -6.25 27.13 4.24
CA ARG A 15 -4.91 27.22 3.65
C ARG A 15 -4.98 27.75 2.22
N THR A 16 -5.87 27.20 1.39
CA THR A 16 -6.11 27.63 0.00
C THR A 16 -6.49 29.11 -0.06
N LEU A 17 -7.45 29.54 0.76
CA LEU A 17 -7.87 30.94 0.84
C LEU A 17 -6.72 31.90 1.16
N LEU A 18 -5.88 31.55 2.14
CA LEU A 18 -4.73 32.36 2.52
C LEU A 18 -3.68 32.41 1.41
N LEU A 19 -3.39 31.28 0.76
CA LEU A 19 -2.45 31.22 -0.36
C LEU A 19 -2.92 32.09 -1.52
N THR A 20 -4.20 31.99 -1.92
CA THR A 20 -4.82 32.85 -2.94
C THR A 20 -4.75 34.33 -2.56
N PHE A 21 -5.01 34.66 -1.29
CA PHE A 21 -4.90 36.04 -0.80
C PHE A 21 -3.47 36.59 -0.92
N PHE A 22 -2.47 35.84 -0.45
CA PHE A 22 -1.07 36.25 -0.59
C PHE A 22 -0.64 36.34 -2.05
N HIS A 23 -1.12 35.43 -2.90
CA HIS A 23 -0.83 35.46 -4.32
C HIS A 23 -1.37 36.71 -5.01
N ARG A 24 -2.64 37.06 -4.78
CA ARG A 24 -3.30 38.19 -5.44
C ARG A 24 -2.91 39.55 -4.86
N GLN A 25 -2.81 39.64 -3.53
CA GLN A 25 -2.65 40.93 -2.84
C GLN A 25 -1.19 41.25 -2.48
N MET A 26 -0.37 40.22 -2.24
CA MET A 26 1.01 40.39 -1.77
C MET A 26 1.99 39.42 -2.46
N PRO A 27 2.05 39.40 -3.81
CA PRO A 27 2.86 38.43 -4.56
C PRO A 27 4.36 38.53 -4.24
N GLU A 28 4.85 39.70 -3.83
CA GLU A 28 6.24 39.92 -3.45
C GLU A 28 6.69 39.04 -2.27
N ILE A 29 5.80 38.74 -1.32
CA ILE A 29 6.11 37.85 -0.18
C ILE A 29 6.44 36.43 -0.67
N ILE A 30 5.72 35.95 -1.68
CA ILE A 30 5.94 34.64 -2.28
C ILE A 30 7.22 34.66 -3.13
N ARG A 31 7.40 35.68 -3.98
CA ARG A 31 8.59 35.83 -4.84
C ARG A 31 9.89 35.93 -4.04
N ASN A 32 9.86 36.61 -2.89
CA ASN A 32 11.01 36.74 -2.01
C ASN A 32 11.20 35.54 -1.08
N GLY A 33 10.36 34.51 -1.18
CA GLY A 33 10.51 33.26 -0.43
C GLY A 33 10.22 33.39 1.06
N HIS A 34 9.30 34.29 1.45
CA HIS A 34 8.98 34.56 2.86
C HIS A 34 7.71 33.85 3.37
N LEU A 35 7.03 33.08 2.51
CA LEU A 35 5.84 32.32 2.86
C LEU A 35 6.14 30.83 2.98
N TYR A 36 5.77 30.25 4.12
CA TYR A 36 6.00 28.85 4.46
C TYR A 36 4.71 28.20 4.99
N ILE A 37 4.58 26.89 4.81
CA ILE A 37 3.52 26.06 5.36
C ILE A 37 4.15 25.09 6.35
N ALA A 38 3.64 25.01 7.58
CA ALA A 38 4.11 24.01 8.53
C ALA A 38 3.64 22.62 8.15
N GLN A 39 4.45 21.60 8.46
CA GLN A 39 4.16 20.19 8.22
C GLN A 39 4.10 19.46 9.57
N PRO A 40 2.98 19.57 10.32
CA PRO A 40 2.81 18.84 11.57
C PRO A 40 2.81 17.32 11.30
N PRO A 41 3.17 16.49 12.29
CA PRO A 41 3.15 15.04 12.14
C PRO A 41 1.72 14.49 12.04
N LEU A 42 1.51 13.52 11.14
CA LEU A 42 0.21 12.85 10.96
C LEU A 42 0.01 11.69 11.93
N TYR A 43 1.09 11.03 12.37
CA TYR A 43 1.02 9.89 13.27
C TYR A 43 1.96 10.04 14.47
N LYS A 44 1.51 9.50 15.60
CA LYS A 44 2.33 9.22 16.78
C LYS A 44 2.38 7.72 17.00
N VAL A 45 3.58 7.18 17.09
CA VAL A 45 3.84 5.76 17.33
C VAL A 45 4.53 5.58 18.67
N ASN A 46 3.92 4.82 19.56
CA ASN A 46 4.43 4.52 20.89
C ASN A 46 4.86 3.06 20.98
N LYS A 47 6.10 2.82 21.43
CA LYS A 47 6.68 1.49 21.70
C LYS A 47 7.28 1.48 23.12
N GLY A 48 6.50 1.02 24.08
CA GLY A 48 6.90 1.05 25.50
C GLY A 48 7.09 2.49 26.00
N ARG A 49 8.35 2.89 26.25
CA ARG A 49 8.71 4.26 26.70
C ARG A 49 9.16 5.19 25.56
N SER A 50 9.34 4.66 24.36
CA SER A 50 9.74 5.45 23.19
C SER A 50 8.49 5.92 22.44
N GLU A 51 8.48 7.20 22.10
CA GLU A 51 7.47 7.83 21.26
C GLU A 51 8.17 8.39 20.01
N VAL A 52 7.56 8.21 18.85
CA VAL A 52 8.07 8.69 17.56
C VAL A 52 6.95 9.36 16.79
N TYR A 53 7.22 10.56 16.27
CA TYR A 53 6.30 11.30 15.42
C TYR A 53 6.63 11.08 13.96
N LEU A 54 5.61 10.74 13.16
CA LEU A 54 5.76 10.43 11.73
C LEU A 54 4.89 11.38 10.91
N LYS A 55 5.49 11.95 9.87
CA LYS A 55 4.88 13.02 9.06
C LYS A 55 3.73 12.58 8.16
N ASP A 56 3.81 11.38 7.60
CA ASP A 56 2.89 10.89 6.56
C ASP A 56 2.75 9.36 6.64
N ALA A 57 1.80 8.79 5.88
CA ALA A 57 1.59 7.34 5.89
C ALA A 57 2.78 6.57 5.32
N ALA A 58 3.50 7.15 4.35
CA ALA A 58 4.72 6.56 3.80
C ALA A 58 5.84 6.44 4.86
N ALA A 59 5.94 7.38 5.80
CA ALA A 59 6.83 7.29 6.95
C ALA A 59 6.35 6.22 7.94
N LEU A 60 5.03 6.11 8.17
CA LEU A 60 4.45 5.03 8.97
C LEU A 60 4.76 3.65 8.38
N ASP A 61 4.51 3.44 7.09
CA ASP A 61 4.77 2.17 6.42
C ASP A 61 6.25 1.78 6.50
N ARG A 62 7.17 2.72 6.24
CA ARG A 62 8.61 2.48 6.41
C ARG A 62 8.96 2.13 7.84
N TYR A 63 8.43 2.85 8.83
CA TYR A 63 8.65 2.56 10.24
C TYR A 63 8.16 1.15 10.61
N LEU A 64 6.98 0.75 10.12
CA LEU A 64 6.42 -0.57 10.36
C LEU A 64 7.25 -1.67 9.68
N VAL A 65 7.72 -1.45 8.45
CA VAL A 65 8.62 -2.38 7.76
C VAL A 65 9.92 -2.54 8.54
N ASP A 66 10.57 -1.44 8.93
CA ASP A 66 11.81 -1.47 9.70
C ASP A 66 11.63 -2.22 11.02
N ALA A 67 10.55 -1.94 11.76
CA ALA A 67 10.21 -2.63 12.99
C ALA A 67 9.90 -4.12 12.77
N GLY A 68 9.23 -4.46 11.66
CA GLY A 68 8.86 -5.83 11.29
C GLY A 68 10.05 -6.70 10.87
N LEU A 69 11.08 -6.09 10.29
CA LEU A 69 12.31 -6.76 9.85
C LEU A 69 13.30 -7.06 11.00
N GLN A 70 13.21 -6.32 12.11
CA GLN A 70 14.16 -6.44 13.23
C GLN A 70 14.21 -7.86 13.81
N GLY A 71 15.38 -8.50 13.69
CA GLY A 71 15.62 -9.85 14.23
C GLY A 71 14.81 -10.95 13.54
N ARG A 72 14.41 -10.74 12.27
CA ARG A 72 13.64 -11.69 11.47
C ARG A 72 14.43 -12.24 10.30
N VAL A 73 14.06 -13.46 9.92
CA VAL A 73 14.64 -14.20 8.82
C VAL A 73 13.50 -14.89 8.06
N LEU A 74 13.52 -14.80 6.74
CA LEU A 74 12.63 -15.56 5.87
C LEU A 74 13.29 -16.91 5.55
N GLU A 75 12.69 -17.98 6.05
CA GLU A 75 13.04 -19.34 5.67
C GLU A 75 12.32 -19.70 4.38
N SER A 76 13.10 -20.01 3.36
CA SER A 76 12.61 -20.41 2.04
C SER A 76 13.35 -21.67 1.59
N ALA A 77 12.87 -22.31 0.52
CA ALA A 77 13.53 -23.47 -0.06
C ALA A 77 14.99 -23.21 -0.49
N GLY A 78 15.32 -21.96 -0.83
CA GLY A 78 16.67 -21.53 -1.20
C GLY A 78 17.56 -21.14 -0.02
N GLY A 79 17.10 -21.35 1.22
CA GLY A 79 17.80 -20.97 2.44
C GLY A 79 17.15 -19.82 3.20
N ALA A 80 17.76 -19.50 4.34
CA ALA A 80 17.37 -18.44 5.25
C ALA A 80 17.91 -17.08 4.79
N ARG A 81 17.04 -16.08 4.60
CA ARG A 81 17.38 -14.71 4.21
C ARG A 81 17.04 -13.71 5.31
N GLY A 82 18.03 -12.96 5.79
CA GLY A 82 17.86 -11.94 6.84
C GLY A 82 18.50 -10.61 6.44
N GLY A 83 18.25 -9.57 7.25
CA GLY A 83 18.86 -8.25 7.04
C GLY A 83 18.52 -7.62 5.69
N GLU A 84 19.53 -7.17 4.95
CA GLU A 84 19.38 -6.48 3.66
C GLU A 84 18.70 -7.34 2.59
N GLU A 85 18.94 -8.66 2.57
CA GLU A 85 18.29 -9.56 1.60
C GLU A 85 16.78 -9.64 1.84
N LEU A 86 16.37 -9.71 3.10
CA LEU A 86 14.97 -9.70 3.47
C LEU A 86 14.33 -8.34 3.15
N ARG A 87 15.05 -7.24 3.40
CA ARG A 87 14.59 -5.90 3.05
C ARG A 87 14.36 -5.76 1.55
N ALA A 88 15.29 -6.24 0.72
CA ALA A 88 15.15 -6.21 -0.74
C ALA A 88 13.90 -6.97 -1.23
N LEU A 89 13.55 -8.09 -0.58
CA LEU A 89 12.30 -8.81 -0.87
C LEU A 89 11.05 -8.04 -0.46
N VAL A 90 11.07 -7.33 0.68
CA VAL A 90 9.95 -6.48 1.10
C VAL A 90 9.78 -5.27 0.19
N ASP A 91 10.88 -4.62 -0.23
CA ASP A 91 10.85 -3.52 -1.19
C ASP A 91 10.36 -3.99 -2.57
N HIS A 92 10.69 -5.22 -2.96
CA HIS A 92 10.14 -5.86 -4.15
C HIS A 92 8.63 -6.11 -4.01
N ALA A 93 8.17 -6.64 -2.87
CA ALA A 93 6.76 -6.84 -2.57
C ALA A 93 5.95 -5.53 -2.56
N LEU A 94 6.52 -4.43 -2.05
CA LEU A 94 5.91 -3.09 -2.11
C LEU A 94 5.67 -2.63 -3.55
N ARG A 95 6.66 -2.83 -4.43
CA ARG A 95 6.53 -2.51 -5.87
C ARG A 95 5.46 -3.37 -6.54
N ILE A 96 5.36 -4.66 -6.17
CA ILE A 96 4.30 -5.55 -6.65
C ILE A 96 2.93 -5.05 -6.19
N ARG A 97 2.76 -4.75 -4.90
CA ARG A 97 1.49 -4.24 -4.34
C ARG A 97 1.04 -2.94 -5.03
N SER A 98 1.98 -2.05 -5.34
CA SER A 98 1.70 -0.84 -6.11
C SER A 98 1.18 -1.15 -7.52
N LEU A 99 1.78 -2.11 -8.23
CA LEU A 99 1.30 -2.53 -9.55
C LEU A 99 -0.06 -3.25 -9.48
N LEU A 100 -0.28 -4.06 -8.45
CA LEU A 100 -1.57 -4.72 -8.20
C LEU A 100 -2.70 -3.69 -7.97
N GLY A 101 -2.40 -2.50 -7.46
CA GLY A 101 -3.38 -1.41 -7.33
C GLY A 101 -4.00 -0.93 -8.65
N PHE A 102 -3.34 -1.18 -9.78
CA PHE A 102 -3.86 -0.87 -11.12
C PHE A 102 -4.65 -2.03 -11.76
N VAL A 103 -4.67 -3.19 -11.12
CA VAL A 103 -5.46 -4.34 -11.58
C VAL A 103 -6.94 -4.00 -11.43
N PRO A 104 -7.80 -4.27 -12.45
CA PRO A 104 -9.22 -4.02 -12.35
C PRO A 104 -9.84 -4.65 -11.10
N ARG A 105 -10.60 -3.86 -10.32
CA ARG A 105 -11.19 -4.27 -9.02
C ARG A 105 -12.05 -5.54 -9.06
N LYS A 106 -12.52 -5.94 -10.24
CA LYS A 106 -13.29 -7.17 -10.46
C LYS A 106 -12.44 -8.45 -10.35
N TYR A 107 -11.12 -8.36 -10.51
CA TYR A 107 -10.22 -9.49 -10.37
C TYR A 107 -9.72 -9.61 -8.94
N ASN A 108 -9.52 -10.84 -8.50
CA ASN A 108 -8.87 -11.12 -7.23
C ASN A 108 -7.35 -10.84 -7.39
N PRO A 109 -6.78 -9.85 -6.67
CA PRO A 109 -5.35 -9.51 -6.79
C PRO A 109 -4.44 -10.70 -6.48
N ALA A 110 -4.88 -11.57 -5.58
CA ALA A 110 -4.13 -12.73 -5.13
C ALA A 110 -3.96 -13.78 -6.25
N MET A 111 -4.96 -13.92 -7.14
CA MET A 111 -4.86 -14.77 -8.34
C MET A 111 -3.96 -14.14 -9.41
N VAL A 112 -4.12 -12.82 -9.63
CA VAL A 112 -3.31 -12.08 -10.60
C VAL A 112 -1.82 -12.08 -10.22
N GLU A 113 -1.51 -11.96 -8.93
CA GLU A 113 -0.15 -12.09 -8.41
C GLU A 113 0.42 -13.50 -8.67
N GLN A 114 -0.35 -14.57 -8.41
CA GLN A 114 0.09 -15.94 -8.72
C GLN A 114 0.28 -16.21 -10.20
N MET A 115 -0.57 -15.64 -11.05
CA MET A 115 -0.39 -15.67 -12.51
C MET A 115 0.93 -14.99 -12.91
N ALA A 116 1.27 -13.86 -12.28
CA ALA A 116 2.52 -13.15 -12.55
C ALA A 116 3.74 -13.97 -12.13
N LEU A 117 3.70 -14.58 -10.94
CA LEU A 117 4.77 -15.42 -10.37
C LEU A 117 4.95 -16.75 -11.11
N SER A 118 3.88 -17.30 -11.69
CA SER A 118 3.91 -18.60 -12.39
C SER A 118 4.18 -18.46 -13.88
N GLY A 119 4.32 -17.23 -14.38
CA GLY A 119 4.66 -16.94 -15.77
C GLY A 119 3.47 -16.78 -16.70
N VAL A 120 2.23 -17.00 -16.27
CA VAL A 120 1.01 -16.94 -17.12
C VAL A 120 0.87 -15.63 -17.89
N LEU A 121 1.36 -14.53 -17.32
CA LEU A 121 1.32 -13.18 -17.88
C LEU A 121 2.49 -12.88 -18.84
N ASP A 122 3.35 -13.85 -19.14
CA ASP A 122 4.41 -13.72 -20.14
C ASP A 122 3.78 -13.64 -21.56
N PRO A 123 3.99 -12.54 -22.30
CA PRO A 123 3.48 -12.41 -23.66
C PRO A 123 4.09 -13.44 -24.64
N ALA A 124 5.23 -14.05 -24.32
CA ALA A 124 5.90 -15.02 -25.19
C ALA A 124 5.34 -16.45 -25.09
N LEU A 125 4.55 -16.76 -24.05
CA LEU A 125 3.99 -18.10 -23.85
C LEU A 125 2.85 -18.40 -24.85
N ASP A 126 2.93 -19.58 -25.46
CA ASP A 126 1.88 -20.18 -26.27
C ASP A 126 0.78 -20.84 -25.41
N GLY A 127 -0.28 -21.36 -26.04
CA GLY A 127 -1.45 -21.91 -25.32
C GLY A 127 -1.13 -23.11 -24.42
N THR A 128 -0.26 -24.03 -24.85
CA THR A 128 0.08 -25.23 -24.07
C THR A 128 0.98 -24.89 -22.89
N ASN A 129 2.03 -24.10 -23.08
CA ASN A 129 2.90 -23.70 -21.98
C ASN A 129 2.18 -22.75 -21.01
N ARG A 130 1.24 -21.93 -21.51
CA ARG A 130 0.38 -21.10 -20.65
C ARG A 130 -0.57 -21.93 -19.80
N GLN A 131 -1.13 -23.02 -20.33
CA GLN A 131 -1.95 -23.94 -19.54
C GLN A 131 -1.13 -24.61 -18.41
N GLN A 132 0.11 -25.01 -18.68
CA GLN A 132 1.01 -25.53 -17.63
C GLN A 132 1.34 -24.47 -16.56
N ALA A 133 1.58 -23.21 -16.98
CA ALA A 133 1.78 -22.10 -16.05
C ALA A 133 0.53 -21.79 -15.20
N LEU A 134 -0.68 -21.99 -15.77
CA LEU A 134 -1.95 -21.84 -15.05
C LEU A 134 -2.14 -22.94 -14.02
N GLU A 135 -1.84 -24.19 -14.37
CA GLU A 135 -1.85 -25.31 -13.42
C GLU A 135 -0.90 -25.07 -12.26
N LEU A 136 0.32 -24.58 -12.54
CA LEU A 136 1.26 -24.17 -11.50
C LEU A 136 0.70 -23.05 -10.62
N ALA A 137 0.05 -22.04 -11.21
CA ALA A 137 -0.58 -20.96 -10.45
C ALA A 137 -1.72 -21.47 -9.54
N ALA A 138 -2.52 -22.41 -10.01
CA ALA A 138 -3.58 -23.05 -9.22
C ALA A 138 -3.00 -23.86 -8.05
N THR A 139 -1.97 -24.67 -8.29
CA THR A 139 -1.28 -25.42 -7.21
C THR A 139 -0.69 -24.47 -6.17
N ARG A 140 -0.13 -23.33 -6.58
CA ARG A 140 0.39 -22.31 -5.63
C ARG A 140 -0.71 -21.60 -4.84
N LEU A 141 -1.90 -21.41 -5.42
CA LEU A 141 -3.06 -20.89 -4.68
C LEU A 141 -3.55 -21.88 -3.64
N GLU A 142 -3.59 -23.17 -3.99
CA GLU A 142 -3.98 -24.27 -3.09
C GLU A 142 -3.02 -24.43 -1.91
N MET A 143 -1.71 -24.21 -2.11
CA MET A 143 -0.73 -24.22 -1.00
C MET A 143 -1.00 -23.18 0.11
N GLY A 144 -1.81 -22.15 -0.16
CA GLY A 144 -2.19 -21.12 0.81
C GLY A 144 -3.64 -21.24 1.31
N ASP A 145 -4.36 -22.30 0.94
CA ASP A 145 -5.79 -22.50 1.23
C ASP A 145 -6.08 -23.99 1.47
N ASP A 146 -5.78 -24.48 2.68
CA ASP A 146 -5.86 -25.91 3.05
C ASP A 146 -7.26 -26.52 2.89
N ASP A 147 -8.31 -25.69 2.87
CA ASP A 147 -9.71 -26.10 2.82
C ASP A 147 -10.32 -26.09 1.40
N ALA A 148 -9.59 -25.60 0.38
CA ALA A 148 -10.13 -25.43 -0.96
C ALA A 148 -9.23 -26.03 -2.04
N SER A 149 -9.84 -26.72 -3.00
CA SER A 149 -9.14 -27.18 -4.20
C SER A 149 -9.22 -26.14 -5.30
N TRP A 150 -8.08 -25.86 -5.93
CA TRP A 150 -7.97 -24.86 -6.99
C TRP A 150 -7.66 -25.52 -8.33
N SER A 151 -8.37 -25.12 -9.38
CA SER A 151 -8.05 -25.46 -10.76
C SER A 151 -8.03 -24.21 -11.63
N ALA A 152 -7.28 -24.27 -12.73
CA ALA A 152 -7.21 -23.17 -13.68
C ALA A 152 -7.13 -23.68 -15.11
N HIS A 153 -7.95 -23.07 -15.98
CA HIS A 153 -8.05 -23.47 -17.38
C HIS A 153 -8.06 -22.28 -18.31
N LEU A 154 -7.40 -22.43 -19.46
CA LEU A 154 -7.48 -21.50 -20.58
C LEU A 154 -8.72 -21.82 -21.43
N GLY A 155 -9.64 -20.87 -21.52
CA GLY A 155 -10.83 -20.95 -22.36
C GLY A 155 -10.53 -20.81 -23.86
N PRO A 156 -11.45 -21.23 -24.74
CA PRO A 156 -11.31 -21.09 -26.19
C PRO A 156 -11.34 -19.62 -26.66
N ASP A 157 -11.88 -18.73 -25.84
CA ASP A 157 -11.88 -17.26 -25.99
C ASP A 157 -10.55 -16.62 -25.55
N GLY A 158 -9.59 -17.42 -25.08
CA GLY A 158 -8.32 -16.96 -24.52
C GLY A 158 -8.44 -16.38 -23.11
N ALA A 159 -9.63 -16.42 -22.50
CA ALA A 159 -9.83 -16.02 -21.12
C ALA A 159 -9.34 -17.10 -20.17
N VAL A 160 -8.83 -16.70 -19.02
CA VAL A 160 -8.43 -17.60 -17.95
C VAL A 160 -9.60 -17.76 -16.98
N ARG A 161 -9.84 -18.97 -16.50
CA ARG A 161 -10.82 -19.23 -15.44
C ARG A 161 -10.13 -19.98 -14.31
N PHE A 162 -10.17 -19.40 -13.12
CA PHE A 162 -9.86 -20.10 -11.88
C PHE A 162 -11.15 -20.63 -11.28
N GLU A 163 -11.14 -21.88 -10.84
CA GLU A 163 -12.24 -22.49 -10.11
C GLU A 163 -11.73 -22.85 -8.71
N ARG A 164 -12.45 -22.38 -7.69
CA ARG A 164 -12.17 -22.70 -6.29
C ARG A 164 -13.32 -23.56 -5.78
N LEU A 165 -13.04 -24.82 -5.46
CA LEU A 165 -13.99 -25.73 -4.83
C LEU A 165 -13.81 -25.67 -3.32
N TRP A 166 -14.78 -25.10 -2.62
CA TRP A 166 -14.79 -25.01 -1.16
C TRP A 166 -16.11 -25.52 -0.60
N ARG A 167 -16.05 -26.52 0.30
CA ARG A 167 -17.24 -27.14 0.94
C ARG A 167 -18.36 -27.54 -0.05
N GLY A 168 -17.99 -27.97 -1.26
CA GLY A 168 -18.94 -28.39 -2.31
C GLY A 168 -19.52 -27.26 -3.16
N VAL A 169 -19.11 -26.00 -2.94
CA VAL A 169 -19.44 -24.83 -3.78
C VAL A 169 -18.24 -24.51 -4.67
N THR A 170 -18.49 -24.34 -5.97
CA THR A 170 -17.46 -23.95 -6.95
C THR A 170 -17.62 -22.48 -7.30
N ASP A 171 -16.68 -21.66 -6.83
CA ASP A 171 -16.56 -20.26 -7.24
C ASP A 171 -15.71 -20.17 -8.51
N VAL A 172 -16.21 -19.44 -9.51
CA VAL A 172 -15.52 -19.25 -10.79
C VAL A 172 -15.06 -17.80 -10.92
N HIS A 173 -13.77 -17.62 -11.17
CA HIS A 173 -13.13 -16.32 -11.30
C HIS A 173 -12.56 -16.16 -12.72
N PRO A 174 -13.32 -15.54 -13.64
CA PRO A 174 -12.86 -15.29 -15.00
C PRO A 174 -11.94 -14.06 -15.08
N ILE A 175 -10.89 -14.18 -15.90
CA ILE A 175 -9.96 -13.09 -16.25
C ILE A 175 -9.88 -13.03 -17.77
N GLU A 176 -10.27 -11.89 -18.35
CA GLU A 176 -10.36 -11.75 -19.80
C GLU A 176 -8.98 -11.74 -20.49
N ALA A 177 -8.93 -12.24 -21.72
CA ALA A 177 -7.72 -12.29 -22.55
C ALA A 177 -7.06 -10.92 -22.76
N SER A 178 -7.86 -9.85 -22.78
CA SER A 178 -7.38 -8.46 -22.91
C SER A 178 -6.50 -8.05 -21.74
N PHE A 179 -6.77 -8.54 -20.52
CA PHE A 179 -5.95 -8.27 -19.36
C PHE A 179 -4.58 -8.95 -19.47
N LEU A 180 -4.53 -10.21 -19.93
CA LEU A 180 -3.28 -10.96 -20.07
C LEU A 180 -2.30 -10.27 -21.03
N THR A 181 -2.82 -9.54 -22.02
CA THR A 181 -2.01 -8.82 -23.01
C THR A 181 -1.76 -7.35 -22.66
N SER A 182 -2.29 -6.87 -21.53
CA SER A 182 -2.17 -5.48 -21.08
C SER A 182 -0.73 -5.07 -20.73
N ALA A 183 -0.46 -3.76 -20.72
CA ALA A 183 0.85 -3.25 -20.32
C ALA A 183 1.12 -3.50 -18.83
N GLU A 184 0.07 -3.46 -18.02
CA GLU A 184 0.05 -3.70 -16.58
C GLU A 184 0.45 -5.15 -16.28
N ALA A 185 -0.18 -6.13 -16.95
CA ALA A 185 0.16 -7.54 -16.81
C ALA A 185 1.62 -7.84 -17.16
N ARG A 186 2.12 -7.27 -18.26
CA ARG A 186 3.53 -7.43 -18.66
C ARG A 186 4.49 -6.81 -17.66
N LYS A 187 4.18 -5.62 -17.13
CA LYS A 187 4.99 -4.96 -16.09
C LYS A 187 5.01 -5.79 -14.81
N LEU A 188 3.85 -6.28 -14.38
CA LEU A 188 3.69 -7.11 -13.20
C LEU A 188 4.47 -8.43 -13.35
N HIS A 189 4.36 -9.11 -14.49
CA HIS A 189 5.10 -10.33 -14.77
C HIS A 189 6.61 -10.12 -14.68
N ARG A 190 7.16 -9.10 -15.37
CA ARG A 190 8.59 -8.79 -15.33
C ARG A 190 9.08 -8.62 -13.91
N LEU A 191 8.37 -7.81 -13.11
CA LEU A 191 8.74 -7.58 -11.73
C LEU A 191 8.63 -8.88 -10.90
N ALA A 192 7.50 -9.59 -10.98
CA ALA A 192 7.26 -10.81 -10.21
C ALA A 192 8.27 -11.92 -10.54
N SER A 193 8.71 -12.02 -11.79
CA SER A 193 9.65 -13.04 -12.25
C SER A 193 11.03 -12.95 -11.60
N GLU A 194 11.45 -11.76 -11.13
CA GLU A 194 12.77 -11.54 -10.49
C GLU A 194 12.96 -12.41 -9.24
N ASN A 195 11.88 -12.66 -8.48
CA ASN A 195 11.93 -13.39 -7.21
C ASN A 195 10.94 -14.57 -7.17
N ALA A 196 10.43 -15.02 -8.32
CA ALA A 196 9.41 -16.07 -8.38
C ALA A 196 9.88 -17.41 -7.76
N GLU A 197 11.18 -17.71 -7.81
CA GLU A 197 11.77 -18.91 -7.23
C GLU A 197 11.71 -18.93 -5.69
N VAL A 198 11.75 -17.75 -5.05
CA VAL A 198 11.68 -17.61 -3.59
C VAL A 198 10.38 -18.20 -3.07
N TYR A 199 9.28 -17.93 -3.77
CA TYR A 199 7.92 -18.32 -3.41
C TYR A 199 7.47 -19.61 -4.09
N ALA A 200 8.39 -20.37 -4.71
CA ALA A 200 8.04 -21.63 -5.37
C ALA A 200 7.57 -22.70 -4.37
N ARG A 201 7.96 -22.57 -3.10
CA ARG A 201 7.44 -23.34 -1.97
C ARG A 201 7.02 -22.37 -0.87
N PRO A 202 6.10 -22.80 0.02
CA PRO A 202 5.74 -22.00 1.18
C PRO A 202 6.97 -21.60 1.99
N CYS A 203 7.04 -20.32 2.32
CA CYS A 203 8.07 -19.71 3.15
C CYS A 203 7.51 -19.42 4.54
N ARG A 204 8.40 -19.22 5.53
CA ARG A 204 8.01 -18.81 6.88
C ARG A 204 8.89 -17.67 7.37
N LEU A 205 8.28 -16.66 7.98
CA LEU A 205 8.99 -15.53 8.57
C LEU A 205 9.20 -15.76 10.08
N VAL A 206 10.40 -16.15 10.46
CA VAL A 206 10.76 -16.55 11.85
C VAL A 206 11.67 -15.53 12.53
N ARG A 207 11.83 -15.63 13.86
CA ARG A 207 12.88 -14.87 14.58
C ARG A 207 14.23 -15.54 14.37
N SER A 208 15.28 -14.76 14.17
CA SER A 208 16.65 -15.26 14.11
C SER A 208 17.00 -16.01 15.40
N GLY A 209 17.18 -17.34 15.32
CA GLY A 209 17.53 -18.20 16.46
C GLY A 209 16.35 -18.83 17.21
N ALA A 210 15.13 -18.79 16.69
CA ALA A 210 14.04 -19.63 17.18
C ALA A 210 14.10 -21.01 16.52
N GLU A 211 14.26 -22.07 17.32
CA GLU A 211 13.89 -23.43 16.90
C GLU A 211 12.38 -23.49 16.65
N GLU A 212 12.00 -24.31 15.66
CA GLU A 212 10.66 -24.56 15.11
C GLU A 212 9.50 -24.04 15.96
N ALA A 213 8.82 -23.01 15.45
CA ALA A 213 7.59 -22.52 16.07
C ALA A 213 6.47 -23.57 15.91
N GLU A 214 6.04 -24.13 17.03
CA GLU A 214 4.83 -24.94 17.16
C GLU A 214 3.61 -24.20 16.56
N PRO A 215 2.67 -24.93 15.93
CA PRO A 215 1.47 -24.34 15.36
C PRO A 215 0.64 -23.66 16.47
N VAL A 216 0.21 -22.43 16.20
CA VAL A 216 -0.62 -21.64 17.13
C VAL A 216 -2.06 -22.14 17.02
N ASP A 217 -2.64 -22.49 18.17
CA ASP A 217 -3.98 -23.07 18.35
C ASP A 217 -5.11 -22.16 17.80
N GLU A 218 -6.04 -22.75 17.05
CA GLU A 218 -7.06 -22.08 16.22
C GLU A 218 -8.30 -21.56 16.97
N SER A 219 -8.22 -21.28 18.28
CA SER A 219 -9.42 -21.21 19.13
C SER A 219 -10.06 -19.82 19.34
N GLU A 220 -9.73 -18.79 18.56
CA GLU A 220 -10.46 -17.51 18.59
C GLU A 220 -10.71 -16.93 17.19
N ALA A 221 -11.64 -17.55 16.46
CA ALA A 221 -12.17 -17.03 15.19
C ALA A 221 -13.52 -16.33 15.43
N GLY A 222 -13.54 -15.00 15.32
CA GLY A 222 -14.76 -14.22 15.11
C GLY A 222 -15.09 -14.15 13.62
N GLU A 223 -16.30 -14.59 13.26
CA GLU A 223 -16.85 -14.54 11.91
C GLU A 223 -17.16 -13.09 11.50
N ASP A 224 -16.35 -12.52 10.60
CA ASP A 224 -16.73 -11.63 9.47
C ASP A 224 -15.54 -10.72 9.10
N THR A 225 -14.65 -11.20 8.24
CA THR A 225 -13.85 -10.34 7.36
C THR A 225 -13.41 -11.14 6.12
N PRO A 226 -13.65 -10.67 4.88
CA PRO A 226 -13.13 -11.33 3.71
C PRO A 226 -11.61 -11.09 3.64
N GLN A 227 -10.84 -12.17 3.60
CA GLN A 227 -9.38 -12.22 3.41
C GLN A 227 -8.57 -11.80 4.66
N ARG A 228 -8.37 -12.80 5.54
CA ARG A 228 -7.52 -12.72 6.74
C ARG A 228 -6.08 -12.42 6.34
N ALA A 229 -5.49 -11.35 6.89
CA ALA A 229 -4.05 -11.11 6.80
C ALA A 229 -3.30 -12.25 7.51
N PRO A 230 -2.21 -12.78 6.95
CA PRO A 230 -1.48 -13.89 7.55
C PRO A 230 -0.97 -13.50 8.94
N ALA A 231 -1.33 -14.28 9.96
CA ALA A 231 -0.77 -14.19 11.29
C ALA A 231 0.70 -14.65 11.26
N GLY A 232 1.48 -14.25 12.26
CA GLY A 232 2.94 -14.41 12.32
C GLY A 232 3.51 -15.84 12.40
N GLY A 233 2.80 -16.85 11.91
CA GLY A 233 3.25 -18.22 11.69
C GLY A 233 2.73 -18.84 10.38
N ASP A 234 1.96 -18.08 9.59
CA ASP A 234 1.27 -18.56 8.40
C ASP A 234 2.25 -18.76 7.24
N LEU A 235 1.87 -19.68 6.35
CA LEU A 235 2.62 -20.01 5.14
C LEU A 235 2.61 -18.81 4.19
N ILE A 236 3.80 -18.36 3.79
CA ILE A 236 3.97 -17.27 2.83
C ILE A 236 4.24 -17.87 1.46
N THR A 237 3.29 -17.71 0.55
CA THR A 237 3.33 -18.20 -0.83
C THR A 237 3.46 -17.07 -1.85
N ARG A 238 3.38 -15.80 -1.41
CA ARG A 238 3.39 -14.62 -2.27
C ARG A 238 4.16 -13.43 -1.67
N PRO A 239 4.69 -12.52 -2.50
CA PRO A 239 5.22 -11.23 -2.06
C PRO A 239 4.25 -10.40 -1.21
N SER A 240 2.98 -10.27 -1.60
CA SER A 240 1.99 -9.51 -0.79
C SER A 240 1.83 -10.08 0.62
N GLU A 241 1.80 -11.40 0.76
CA GLU A 241 1.72 -12.07 2.08
C GLU A 241 2.97 -11.83 2.92
N LEU A 242 4.16 -11.80 2.31
CA LEU A 242 5.39 -11.42 3.01
C LEU A 242 5.29 -10.00 3.57
N LEU A 243 4.84 -9.07 2.74
CA LEU A 243 4.69 -7.67 3.13
C LEU A 243 3.66 -7.51 4.25
N ASP A 244 2.51 -8.19 4.17
CA ASP A 244 1.48 -8.16 5.19
C ASP A 244 1.97 -8.78 6.51
N ALA A 245 2.69 -9.90 6.46
CA ALA A 245 3.31 -10.51 7.63
C ALA A 245 4.32 -9.55 8.29
N VAL A 246 5.19 -8.90 7.50
CA VAL A 246 6.17 -7.93 8.00
C VAL A 246 5.47 -6.73 8.64
N LEU A 247 4.44 -6.17 8.00
CA LEU A 247 3.67 -5.06 8.55
C LEU A 247 2.92 -5.46 9.83
N ALA A 248 2.35 -6.66 9.89
CA ALA A 248 1.68 -7.19 11.07
C ALA A 248 2.66 -7.35 12.24
N PHE A 249 3.86 -7.87 11.99
CA PHE A 249 4.92 -7.93 12.99
C PHE A 249 5.40 -6.55 13.43
N GLY A 250 5.53 -5.61 12.50
CA GLY A 250 5.90 -4.24 12.78
C GLY A 250 4.89 -3.55 13.70
N ARG A 251 3.59 -3.80 13.49
CA ARG A 251 2.50 -3.26 14.32
C ARG A 251 2.42 -3.90 15.71
N LYS A 252 2.93 -5.12 15.89
CA LYS A 252 2.80 -5.86 17.16
C LYS A 252 3.51 -5.12 18.31
N GLY A 253 2.73 -4.73 19.32
CA GLY A 253 3.23 -4.00 20.49
C GLY A 253 3.43 -2.50 20.27
N LEU A 254 2.96 -1.96 19.15
CA LEU A 254 2.89 -0.51 18.92
C LEU A 254 1.48 0.00 19.25
N SER A 255 1.41 1.20 19.83
CA SER A 255 0.19 2.00 19.85
C SER A 255 0.35 3.13 18.84
N ILE A 256 -0.54 3.20 17.86
CA ILE A 256 -0.49 4.17 16.76
C ILE A 256 -1.69 5.10 16.92
N ALA A 257 -1.43 6.40 17.06
CA ALA A 257 -2.45 7.45 17.04
C ALA A 257 -2.28 8.30 15.78
N ARG A 258 -3.38 8.64 15.11
CA ARG A 258 -3.41 9.57 13.96
C ARG A 258 -3.94 10.91 14.45
N TYR A 259 -3.21 11.98 14.16
CA TYR A 259 -3.65 13.35 14.42
C TYR A 259 -4.53 13.83 13.27
N LYS A 260 -5.76 14.26 13.56
CA LYS A 260 -6.66 14.85 12.56
C LYS A 260 -6.60 16.38 12.54
N GLY A 261 -6.34 16.97 13.70
CA GLY A 261 -6.20 18.42 13.87
C GLY A 261 -5.09 18.78 14.85
N LEU A 262 -4.57 20.00 14.73
CA LEU A 262 -3.55 20.56 15.59
C LEU A 262 -4.01 20.61 17.06
N GLY A 263 -5.32 20.76 17.29
CA GLY A 263 -5.93 20.78 18.63
C GLY A 263 -5.93 19.44 19.37
N GLU A 264 -5.59 18.33 18.70
CA GLU A 264 -5.43 17.01 19.34
C GLU A 264 -4.06 16.87 20.04
N MET A 265 -3.16 17.83 19.81
CA MET A 265 -1.83 17.87 20.41
C MET A 265 -1.82 18.81 21.63
N ASN A 266 -1.13 18.40 22.69
CA ASN A 266 -0.86 19.30 23.81
C ASN A 266 0.15 20.39 23.39
N ALA A 267 0.20 21.50 24.12
CA ALA A 267 1.07 22.65 23.79
C ALA A 267 2.56 22.26 23.66
N GLU A 268 3.06 21.40 24.55
CA GLU A 268 4.44 20.89 24.49
C GLU A 268 4.69 20.06 23.23
N GLN A 269 3.75 19.17 22.88
CA GLN A 269 3.85 18.33 21.68
C GLN A 269 3.83 19.19 20.40
N LEU A 270 2.95 20.18 20.34
CA LEU A 270 2.89 21.10 19.20
C LEU A 270 4.19 21.90 19.07
N TRP A 271 4.76 22.32 20.20
CA TRP A 271 6.05 23.01 20.22
C TRP A 271 7.16 22.13 19.66
N GLU A 272 7.38 20.96 20.27
CA GLU A 272 8.47 20.04 19.91
C GLU A 272 8.39 19.54 18.46
N THR A 273 7.19 19.30 17.96
CA THR A 273 7.00 18.70 16.64
C THR A 273 6.93 19.71 15.50
N THR A 274 6.39 20.91 15.74
CA THR A 274 5.95 21.81 14.67
C THR A 274 6.54 23.22 14.76
N LEU A 275 6.86 23.70 15.97
CA LEU A 275 7.33 25.09 16.18
C LEU A 275 8.82 25.21 16.46
N ASP A 276 9.40 24.19 17.08
CA ASP A 276 10.82 24.13 17.44
C ASP A 276 11.71 24.31 16.19
N PRO A 277 12.55 25.37 16.12
CA PRO A 277 13.41 25.62 14.98
C PRO A 277 14.33 24.46 14.58
N ASP A 278 14.72 23.63 15.54
CA ASP A 278 15.65 22.51 15.30
C ASP A 278 14.94 21.27 14.74
N ASN A 279 13.63 21.12 15.00
CA ASN A 279 12.86 19.92 14.63
C ASN A 279 11.78 20.18 13.57
N ARG A 280 11.35 21.44 13.39
CA ARG A 280 10.23 21.77 12.49
C ARG A 280 10.56 21.49 11.03
N VAL A 281 9.56 20.99 10.32
CA VAL A 281 9.58 20.85 8.86
C VAL A 281 8.66 21.89 8.25
N LEU A 282 9.22 22.74 7.38
CA LEU A 282 8.49 23.79 6.68
C LEU A 282 8.57 23.57 5.18
N LEU A 283 7.43 23.74 4.50
CA LEU A 283 7.37 23.78 3.03
C LEU A 283 7.36 25.25 2.58
N GLN A 284 8.35 25.66 1.80
CA GLN A 284 8.38 27.00 1.21
C GLN A 284 7.43 27.06 0.02
N VAL A 285 6.55 28.06 -0.02
CA VAL A 285 5.60 28.27 -1.11
C VAL A 285 6.30 28.91 -2.29
N LYS A 286 6.16 28.32 -3.49
CA LYS A 286 6.65 28.92 -4.74
C LYS A 286 5.53 29.63 -5.49
N VAL A 287 5.91 30.48 -6.45
CA VAL A 287 4.95 31.21 -7.30
C VAL A 287 4.09 30.24 -8.11
N GLU A 288 4.71 29.18 -8.66
CA GLU A 288 4.02 28.12 -9.40
C GLU A 288 2.92 27.44 -8.55
N ASP A 289 3.20 27.14 -7.29
CA ASP A 289 2.23 26.53 -6.37
C ASP A 289 1.04 27.47 -6.12
N ALA A 290 1.31 28.77 -6.04
CA ALA A 290 0.32 29.80 -5.81
C ALA A 290 -0.60 30.02 -7.02
N ASP A 291 -0.06 29.94 -8.25
CA ASP A 291 -0.82 30.01 -9.50
C ASP A 291 -1.81 28.83 -9.59
N VAL A 292 -1.32 27.60 -9.34
CA VAL A 292 -2.16 26.39 -9.33
C VAL A 292 -3.27 26.49 -8.29
N THR A 293 -2.95 27.02 -7.11
CA THR A 293 -3.93 27.21 -6.04
C THR A 293 -5.01 28.23 -6.44
N ASP A 294 -4.64 29.32 -7.11
CA ASP A 294 -5.59 30.32 -7.61
C ASP A 294 -6.53 29.75 -8.69
N GLU A 295 -6.02 28.90 -9.58
CA GLU A 295 -6.84 28.20 -10.56
C GLU A 295 -7.85 27.25 -9.90
N ILE A 296 -7.39 26.43 -8.95
CA ILE A 296 -8.25 25.52 -8.18
C ILE A 296 -9.33 26.32 -7.45
N PHE A 297 -8.95 27.43 -6.81
CA PHE A 297 -9.88 28.28 -6.09
C PHE A 297 -10.93 28.90 -7.02
N THR A 298 -10.51 29.47 -8.15
CA THR A 298 -11.42 30.05 -9.15
C THR A 298 -12.40 28.99 -9.71
N ARG A 299 -11.94 27.74 -9.92
CA ARG A 299 -12.81 26.64 -10.36
C ARG A 299 -13.81 26.22 -9.29
N LEU A 300 -13.38 26.13 -8.03
CA LEU A 300 -14.21 25.67 -6.91
C LEU A 300 -15.19 26.72 -6.39
N MET A 301 -14.83 28.00 -6.44
CA MET A 301 -15.60 29.11 -5.89
C MET A 301 -16.21 30.04 -6.96
N GLY A 302 -15.92 29.81 -8.24
CA GLY A 302 -16.53 30.54 -9.33
C GLY A 302 -18.04 30.27 -9.44
N ASP A 303 -18.77 31.21 -10.03
CA ASP A 303 -20.23 31.16 -10.19
C ASP A 303 -20.71 30.10 -11.19
N VAL A 304 -19.78 29.48 -11.93
CA VAL A 304 -20.07 28.48 -12.97
C VAL A 304 -20.08 27.08 -12.35
N VAL A 305 -21.23 26.42 -12.42
CA VAL A 305 -21.49 25.14 -11.76
C VAL A 305 -20.81 23.96 -12.46
N GLU A 306 -20.81 23.92 -13.80
CA GLU A 306 -20.20 22.84 -14.60
C GLU A 306 -18.73 22.53 -14.24
N PRO A 307 -17.78 23.50 -14.26
CA PRO A 307 -16.39 23.24 -13.90
C PRO A 307 -16.19 22.72 -12.48
N ARG A 308 -17.02 23.18 -11.53
CA ARG A 308 -17.01 22.73 -10.14
C ARG A 308 -17.45 21.28 -10.03
N ARG A 309 -18.53 20.90 -10.72
CA ARG A 309 -19.06 19.53 -10.74
C ARG A 309 -18.06 18.55 -11.34
N ASP A 310 -17.46 18.91 -12.48
CA ASP A 310 -16.52 18.05 -13.19
C ASP A 310 -15.22 17.87 -12.37
N PHE A 311 -14.72 18.95 -11.75
CA PHE A 311 -13.60 18.86 -10.81
C PHE A 311 -13.88 17.95 -9.60
N ILE A 312 -15.08 18.05 -9.00
CA ILE A 312 -15.48 17.16 -7.90
C ILE A 312 -15.59 15.71 -8.38
N GLN A 313 -16.12 15.45 -9.57
CA GLN A 313 -16.24 14.07 -10.09
C GLN A 313 -14.89 13.44 -10.43
N GLU A 314 -14.00 14.19 -11.08
CA GLU A 314 -12.65 13.73 -11.41
C GLU A 314 -11.79 13.51 -10.16
N ASN A 315 -11.91 14.41 -9.17
CA ASN A 315 -11.14 14.32 -7.94
C ASN A 315 -11.81 13.46 -6.86
N ALA A 316 -13.11 13.15 -6.91
CA ALA A 316 -13.76 12.27 -5.94
C ALA A 316 -13.14 10.85 -5.94
N LEU A 317 -12.66 10.38 -7.09
CA LEU A 317 -11.89 9.14 -7.22
C LEU A 317 -10.50 9.24 -6.55
N ASN A 318 -9.90 10.43 -6.51
CA ASN A 318 -8.66 10.73 -5.79
C ASN A 318 -8.91 11.05 -4.30
N VAL A 319 -10.11 11.50 -3.90
CA VAL A 319 -10.51 11.72 -2.50
C VAL A 319 -10.65 10.40 -1.75
N ALA A 320 -10.94 9.29 -2.44
CA ALA A 320 -10.76 7.96 -1.87
C ALA A 320 -9.29 7.64 -1.49
N ASN A 321 -8.33 8.40 -2.04
CA ASN A 321 -6.91 8.34 -1.70
C ASN A 321 -6.43 9.55 -0.87
N LEU A 322 -7.33 10.42 -0.37
CA LEU A 322 -7.01 11.37 0.70
C LEU A 322 -6.93 10.69 2.08
N ASP A 323 -7.19 9.38 2.11
CA ASP A 323 -6.85 8.45 3.19
C ASP A 323 -5.56 7.63 2.90
N VAL A 324 -4.60 8.21 2.16
CA VAL A 324 -3.24 7.65 1.97
C VAL A 324 -2.18 8.73 2.26
#